data_AF-A0A7G2JZF6-F1
#
_entry.id   AF-A0A7G2JZF6-F1
#
_cell.length_a   1.000
_cell.length_b   1.000
_cell.length_c   1.000
_cell.angle_alpha   90.00
_cell.angle_beta   90.00
_cell.angle_gamma   90.00
#
_symmetry.space_group_name_H-M   'P 1'
#
loop_
_entity.id
_entity.type
_entity.pdbx_description
1 polymer ?
#
loop_
_entity_poly.entity_id
_entity_poly.type
_entity_poly.pdbx_seq_one_letter_code
_entity_poly.pdbx_strand_id
1 'polypeptide(L)' 'KVDVHHWLILHGRYTCIARKPRCGSCIIEDLCEYKEKVEF' A
#
# COMPACT_ATOMS: atom_id res chain seq x y z
N LYS A 1 14.77 13.08 -11.53
CA LYS A 1 15.32 11.93 -10.76
C LYS A 1 14.14 11.36 -9.98
N VAL A 2 13.76 10.09 -10.19
CA VAL A 2 12.56 9.52 -9.57
C VAL A 2 12.91 9.08 -8.16
N ASP A 3 12.29 9.71 -7.17
CA ASP A 3 12.51 9.42 -5.77
C ASP A 3 11.62 8.26 -5.31
N VAL A 4 12.08 7.04 -5.57
CA VAL A 4 11.42 5.79 -5.11
C VAL A 4 11.13 5.84 -3.61
N HIS A 5 12.02 6.48 -2.83
CA HIS A 5 11.83 6.65 -1.40
C HIS A 5 10.56 7.45 -1.06
N HIS A 6 10.26 8.52 -1.78
CA HIS A 6 9.05 9.31 -1.57
C HIS A 6 7.80 8.49 -1.89
N TRP A 7 7.83 7.65 -2.92
CA TRP A 7 6.71 6.78 -3.26
C TRP A 7 6.41 5.79 -2.13
N LEU A 8 7.42 5.12 -1.59
CA LEU A 8 7.23 4.17 -0.49
C LEU A 8 6.72 4.85 0.78
N ILE A 9 7.25 6.04 1.10
CA ILE A 9 6.79 6.83 2.26
C ILE A 9 5.32 7.23 2.11
N LEU A 10 4.94 7.78 0.96
CA LEU A 10 3.56 8.20 0.70
C LEU A 10 2.62 7.00 0.65
N HIS A 11 3.05 5.90 0.03
CA HIS A 11 2.27 4.67 -0.06
C HIS A 11 1.96 4.09 1.33
N GLY A 12 2.96 3.98 2.20
CA GLY A 12 2.76 3.53 3.58
C GLY A 12 1.88 4.48 4.41
N ARG A 13 2.00 5.80 4.19
CA ARG A 13 1.22 6.80 4.94
C ARG A 13 -0.26 6.80 4.60
N TYR A 14 -0.61 6.60 3.32
CA TYR A 14 -1.98 6.81 2.84
C TYR A 14 -2.72 5.53 2.41
N THR A 15 -1.98 4.47 2.08
CA THR A 15 -2.55 3.21 1.53
C THR A 15 -2.23 2.02 2.42
N CYS A 16 -0.94 1.68 2.56
CA CYS A 16 -0.48 0.52 3.31
C CYS A 16 -0.22 0.86 4.79
N ILE A 17 -1.25 1.33 5.48
CA ILE A 17 -1.18 1.75 6.88
C ILE A 17 -1.08 0.54 7.83
N ALA A 18 -0.41 0.73 8.97
CA ALA A 18 -0.13 -0.35 9.92
C ALA A 18 -1.38 -1.00 10.55
N ARG A 19 -2.49 -0.26 10.67
CA ARG A 19 -3.76 -0.77 11.20
C ARG A 19 -4.81 -0.73 10.12
N LYS A 20 -5.23 -1.90 9.64
CA LYS A 20 -6.17 -2.09 8.52
C LYS A 20 -5.71 -1.37 7.24
N PRO A 21 -4.79 -1.96 6.45
CA PRO A 21 -4.37 -1.39 5.18
C PRO A 21 -5.56 -1.26 4.21
N ARG A 22 -5.49 -0.29 3.31
CA ARG A 22 -6.52 -0.05 2.29
C ARG A 22 -6.22 -0.87 1.03
N CYS A 23 -6.24 -2.20 1.14
CA CYS A 23 -5.81 -3.09 0.05
C CYS A 23 -6.69 -2.91 -1.21
N GLY A 24 -8.01 -2.76 -1.07
CA GLY A 24 -8.90 -2.53 -2.22
C GLY A 24 -8.64 -1.23 -3.00
N SER A 25 -7.94 -0.25 -2.40
CA SER A 25 -7.52 1.00 -3.07
C SER A 25 -6.03 1.01 -3.44
N CYS A 26 -5.32 -0.10 -3.24
CA CYS A 26 -3.89 -0.20 -3.46
C CYS A 26 -3.58 -0.47 -4.94
N ILE A 27 -2.69 0.32 -5.54
CA ILE A 27 -2.31 0.18 -6.95
C ILE A 27 -1.51 -1.09 -7.27
N ILE A 28 -0.91 -1.71 -6.24
CA ILE A 28 -0.13 -2.96 -6.35
C ILE A 28 -0.83 -4.13 -5.64
N GLU A 29 -2.15 -4.06 -5.47
CA GLU A 29 -2.92 -5.08 -4.74
C GLU A 29 -2.72 -6.47 -5.34
N ASP A 30 -2.83 -6.60 -6.66
CA ASP A 30 -2.68 -7.83 -7.44
C ASP A 30 -1.27 -8.45 -7.32
N LEU A 31 -0.25 -7.59 -7.15
CA LEU A 31 1.14 -7.99 -6.96
C LEU A 31 1.53 -8.20 -5.49
N CYS A 32 0.69 -7.77 -4.53
CA CYS A 32 1.01 -7.80 -3.11
C CYS A 32 0.81 -9.20 -2.51
N GLU A 33 1.88 -9.77 -1.94
CA GLU A 33 1.87 -11.11 -1.31
C GLU A 33 1.28 -11.12 0.12
N TYR A 34 0.68 -10.02 0.58
CA TYR A 34 0.04 -9.97 1.88
C TYR A 34 -1.21 -10.86 1.88
N LYS A 35 -1.31 -11.81 2.83
CA LYS A 35 -2.38 -12.82 2.86
C LYS A 35 -3.69 -12.31 3.46
N GLU A 36 -3.63 -11.37 4.39
CA GLU A 36 -4.78 -10.85 5.12
C GLU A 36 -5.25 -9.52 4.52
N LYS A 37 -5.45 -9.49 3.21
CA LYS A 37 -5.92 -8.28 2.51
C LYS A 37 -7.27 -7.86 3.05
N VAL A 38 -7.41 -6.57 3.28
CA VAL A 38 -8.64 -5.94 3.77
C VAL A 38 -9.22 -5.07 2.67
N GLU A 39 -10.42 -5.42 2.22
CA GLU A 39 -11.26 -4.53 1.45
C GLU A 39 -12.08 -3.67 2.43
N PHE A 40 -12.05 -2.36 2.20
CA PHE A 40 -12.98 -1.42 2.81
C PHE A 40 -14.08 -1.10 1.82
#